data_AF-A0A9P1JL68-F1
#
_entry.id   AF-A0A9P1JL68-F1
#
_cell.length_a   1.000
_cell.length_b   1.000
_cell.length_c   1.000
_cell.angle_alpha   90.00
_cell.angle_beta   90.00
_cell.angle_gamma   90.00
#
_symmetry.space_group_name_H-M   'P 1'
#
loop_
_entity.id
_entity.type
_entity.pdbx_description
1 polymer ?
#
loop_
_entity_poly.entity_id
_entity_poly.type
_entity_poly.pdbx_seq_one_letter_code
_entity_poly.pdbx_strand_id
1 'polypeptide(L)' 'MQSPLMLLQMKLADYQKKAAELRTIDEFILLKQTLQEMMKVFAACEEWDLYQKTADLMAQTVLRIRFIE' A
#
# COMPACT_ATOMS: atom_id res chain seq x y z
N MET A 1 10.39 -1.00 22.08
CA MET A 1 10.42 -1.93 20.93
C MET A 1 9.39 -1.44 19.92
N GLN A 2 9.78 -1.12 18.69
CA GLN A 2 8.80 -0.75 17.66
C GLN A 2 8.06 -2.02 17.23
N SER A 3 6.75 -2.06 17.42
CA SER A 3 5.94 -3.19 16.97
C SER A 3 6.03 -3.29 15.44
N PRO A 4 6.07 -4.50 14.86
CA PRO A 4 6.12 -4.70 13.41
C PRO A 4 4.99 -3.95 12.67
N LEU A 5 3.85 -3.76 13.34
CA LEU A 5 2.72 -2.97 12.84
C LEU A 5 3.04 -1.47 12.65
N MET A 6 3.83 -0.90 13.56
CA MET A 6 4.22 0.52 13.53
C MET A 6 5.19 0.80 12.37
N LEU A 7 6.06 -0.17 12.06
CA LEU A 7 6.93 -0.13 10.87
C LEU A 7 6.12 -0.23 9.57
N LEU A 8 5.09 -1.06 9.54
CA LEU A 8 4.21 -1.19 8.38
C LEU A 8 3.37 0.08 8.16
N GLN A 9 2.87 0.73 9.21
CA GLN A 9 2.21 2.03 9.11
C GLN A 9 3.12 3.10 8.52
N MET A 10 4.37 3.19 8.99
CA MET A 10 5.36 4.13 8.43
C MET A 10 5.64 3.83 6.96
N LYS A 11 5.82 2.56 6.60
CA LYS A 11 5.98 2.16 5.20
C LYS A 11 4.73 2.48 4.36
N LEU A 12 3.52 2.30 4.89
CA LEU A 12 2.29 2.62 4.18
C LEU A 12 2.26 4.11 3.80
N ALA A 13 2.63 5.00 4.72
CA ALA A 13 2.72 6.43 4.45
C ALA A 13 3.80 6.79 3.40
N ASP A 14 4.94 6.10 3.41
CA ASP A 14 5.97 6.22 2.37
C ASP A 14 5.44 5.77 1.00
N TYR A 15 4.73 4.64 0.99
CA TYR A 15 4.11 4.08 -0.22
C TYR A 15 2.96 4.93 -0.75
N GLN A 16 2.23 5.68 0.09
CA GLN A 16 1.26 6.67 -0.39
C GLN A 16 1.92 7.76 -1.23
N LYS A 17 3.09 8.24 -0.80
CA LYS A 17 3.86 9.25 -1.54
C LYS A 17 4.41 8.66 -2.83
N LYS A 18 5.02 7.47 -2.76
CA LYS A 18 5.50 6.75 -3.95
C LYS A 18 4.38 6.46 -4.94
N ALA A 19 3.18 6.11 -4.46
CA ALA A 19 2.02 5.90 -5.31
C ALA A 19 1.62 7.17 -6.09
N ALA A 20 1.77 8.33 -5.47
CA ALA A 20 1.57 9.62 -6.11
C ALA A 20 2.71 10.02 -7.08
N GLU A 21 3.86 9.37 -6.99
CA GLU A 21 5.02 9.58 -7.88
C GLU A 21 5.23 8.45 -8.88
N LEU A 22 4.41 7.39 -8.84
CA LEU A 22 4.49 6.25 -9.74
C LEU A 22 4.45 6.69 -11.21
N ARG A 23 5.52 6.38 -11.94
CA ARG A 23 5.63 6.68 -13.38
C ARG A 23 5.60 5.43 -14.25
N THR A 24 5.85 4.26 -13.68
CA THR A 24 6.00 3.01 -14.43
C THR A 24 5.12 1.89 -13.89
N ILE A 25 4.76 0.95 -14.77
CA ILE A 25 3.95 -0.22 -14.43
C ILE A 25 4.73 -1.19 -13.51
N ASP A 26 6.04 -1.33 -13.70
CA ASP A 26 6.89 -2.17 -12.86
C ASP A 26 6.88 -1.73 -11.38
N GLU A 27 7.05 -0.43 -11.12
CA GLU A 27 6.98 0.13 -9.78
C GLU A 27 5.60 -0.10 -9.13
N PHE A 28 4.55 -0.11 -9.94
CA PHE A 28 3.20 -0.41 -9.47
C PHE A 28 2.98 -1.86 -9.14
N ILE A 29 3.50 -2.79 -9.94
CA ILE A 29 3.41 -4.22 -9.64
C ILE A 29 4.11 -4.48 -8.30
N LEU A 30 5.27 -3.87 -8.08
CA LEU A 30 6.01 -3.94 -6.82
C LEU A 30 5.22 -3.33 -5.65
N LEU A 31 4.64 -2.14 -5.85
CA LEU A 31 3.82 -1.47 -4.85
C LEU A 31 2.60 -2.31 -4.48
N LYS A 32 1.89 -2.83 -5.48
CA LYS A 32 0.71 -3.68 -5.31
C LYS A 32 1.05 -4.93 -4.51
N GLN A 33 2.13 -5.63 -4.84
CA GLN A 33 2.58 -6.79 -4.06
C GLN A 33 2.84 -6.42 -2.60
N THR A 34 3.54 -5.31 -2.37
CA THR A 34 3.86 -4.86 -1.02
C THR A 34 2.61 -4.50 -0.21
N LEU A 35 1.64 -3.81 -0.83
CA LEU A 35 0.36 -3.48 -0.19
C LEU A 35 -0.45 -4.74 0.12
N GLN A 36 -0.43 -5.76 -0.76
CA GLN A 36 -1.08 -7.05 -0.49
C GLN A 36 -0.45 -7.77 0.71
N GLU A 37 0.88 -7.76 0.85
CA GLU A 37 1.55 -8.33 2.02
C GLU A 37 1.19 -7.57 3.30
N MET A 38 1.16 -6.24 3.26
CA MET A 38 0.71 -5.41 4.38
C MET A 38 -0.72 -5.75 4.81
N MET A 39 -1.64 -5.90 3.85
CA MET A 39 -3.03 -6.28 4.13
C MET A 39 -3.13 -7.63 4.84
N LYS A 40 -2.31 -8.62 4.48
CA LYS A 40 -2.27 -9.92 5.18
C LYS A 40 -1.85 -9.75 6.63
N VAL A 41 -0.84 -8.92 6.90
CA VAL A 41 -0.37 -8.67 8.27
C VAL A 41 -1.42 -7.89 9.07
N PHE A 42 -2.04 -6.86 8.49
CA PHE A 42 -3.11 -6.11 9.16
C PHE A 42 -4.32 -6.98 9.47
N ALA A 43 -4.72 -7.86 8.54
CA ALA A 43 -5.78 -8.84 8.79
C ALA A 43 -5.42 -9.83 9.90
N ALA A 44 -4.17 -10.30 9.95
CA ALA A 44 -3.69 -11.19 11.00
C ALA A 44 -3.62 -10.51 12.38
N CYS A 45 -3.48 -9.19 12.42
CA CYS A 45 -3.49 -8.39 13.64
C CYS A 45 -4.86 -7.78 13.97
N GLU A 46 -5.92 -8.14 13.22
CA GLU A 46 -7.28 -7.58 13.35
C GLU A 46 -7.36 -6.05 13.20
N GLU A 47 -6.38 -5.46 12.52
CA GLU A 47 -6.25 -4.02 12.29
C GLU A 47 -7.01 -3.59 11.03
N TRP A 48 -8.34 -3.62 11.12
CA TRP A 48 -9.24 -3.36 10.00
C TRP A 48 -9.15 -1.93 9.45
N ASP A 49 -8.85 -0.92 10.27
CA ASP A 49 -8.64 0.46 9.83
C ASP A 49 -7.45 0.57 8.86
N LEU A 50 -6.34 -0.07 9.22
CA LEU A 50 -5.13 -0.09 8.39
C LEU A 50 -5.30 -0.95 7.14
N TYR A 51 -5.99 -2.08 7.28
CA TYR A 51 -6.38 -2.91 6.14
C TYR A 51 -7.16 -2.08 5.11
N GLN A 52 -8.18 -1.35 5.57
CA GLN A 52 -9.01 -0.53 4.69
C GLN A 52 -8.20 0.60 4.04
N LYS A 53 -7.38 1.34 4.80
CA LYS A 53 -6.48 2.38 4.25
C LYS A 53 -5.54 1.84 3.18
N THR A 54 -5.03 0.63 3.37
CA THR A 54 -4.13 -0.04 2.41
C THR A 54 -4.88 -0.45 1.14
N ALA A 55 -6.10 -0.95 1.29
CA ALA A 55 -6.98 -1.29 0.17
C ALA A 55 -7.36 -0.04 -0.64
N ASP A 56 -7.69 1.07 0.04
CA ASP A 56 -8.02 2.36 -0.57
C ASP A 56 -6.85 2.89 -1.41
N LEU A 57 -5.64 2.86 -0.86
CA LEU A 57 -4.44 3.26 -1.57
C LEU A 57 -4.21 2.40 -2.82
N MET A 58 -4.40 1.08 -2.72
CA MET A 58 -4.26 0.19 -3.87
C MET A 58 -5.26 0.54 -4.96
N ALA A 59 -6.53 0.78 -4.60
CA ALA A 59 -7.57 1.16 -5.55
C ALA A 59 -7.24 2.50 -6.24
N GLN A 60 -6.82 3.50 -5.47
CA GLN A 60 -6.39 4.80 -6.00
C GLN A 60 -5.21 4.67 -6.97
N THR A 61 -4.25 3.81 -6.64
CA THR A 61 -3.08 3.59 -7.48
C THR A 61 -3.42 2.85 -8.78
N VAL A 62 -4.28 1.82 -8.69
CA VAL A 62 -4.78 1.08 -9.87
C VAL A 62 -5.51 2.03 -10.83
N LEU A 63 -6.37 2.90 -10.30
CA LEU A 63 -7.08 3.88 -11.10
C LEU A 63 -6.11 4.81 -11.82
N ARG A 64 -5.07 5.29 -11.13
CA ARG A 64 -4.09 6.23 -11.67
C ARG A 64 -3.30 5.66 -12.85
N ILE A 65 -2.95 4.39 -12.81
CA ILE A 65 -2.19 3.73 -13.89
C ILE A 65 -3.03 3.41 -15.11
N ARG A 66 -4.34 3.19 -14.95
CA ARG A 66 -5.24 3.10 -16.11
C ARG A 66 -5.31 4.39 -16.95
N PHE A 67 -4.83 5.52 -16.42
CA PHE A 67 -4.73 6.79 -17.15
C PHE A 67 -3.34 7.06 -17.74
N ILE A 68 -2.37 6.14 -17.60
CA ILE A 68 -1.02 6.28 -18.17
C ILE A 68 -0.92 5.66 -19.59
N GLU A 69 -2.04 5.20 -20.16
CA GLU A 69 -2.13 4.79 -21.59
C GLU A 69 -2.23 5.99 -22.55
#